data_AF-A0A9E3QIF8-F1
#
_entry.id   AF-A0A9E3QIF8-F1
#
_cell.length_a   1.000
_cell.length_b   1.000
_cell.length_c   1.000
_cell.angle_alpha   90.00
_cell.angle_beta   90.00
_cell.angle_gamma   90.00
#
_symmetry.space_group_name_H-M   'P 1'
#
loop_
_entity.id
_entity.type
_entity.pdbx_description
1 polymer ?
#
loop_
_entity_poly.entity_id
_entity_poly.type
_entity_poly.pdbx_seq_one_letter_code
_entity_poly.pdbx_strand_id
1 'polypeptide(L)'
;MSRAGRSPAAWYVAAGLLAGLALAWAFGGVRGPTARAQMAPSLEASGTIALTSGGLSPNSNSTVQYLYLIDTKNQALAIYRFDPKDPKGALRLEAERQYRWDLKLTQHNSSPDVAQIEASIPKR
;
A
#
# COMPACT_ATOMS: atom_id res chain seq x y z
N MET A 1 35.09 -9.12 -49.60
CA MET A 1 34.69 -7.76 -49.17
C MET A 1 33.20 -7.59 -49.47
N SER A 2 32.32 -7.71 -48.47
CA SER A 2 30.86 -7.65 -48.68
C SER A 2 30.33 -6.30 -48.18
N ARG A 3 29.83 -5.46 -49.08
CA ARG A 3 29.17 -4.17 -48.74
C ARG A 3 27.72 -4.46 -48.38
N ALA A 4 27.39 -4.34 -47.10
CA ALA A 4 26.01 -4.36 -46.63
C ALA A 4 25.25 -3.15 -47.19
N GLY A 5 24.38 -3.39 -48.18
CA GLY A 5 23.45 -2.39 -48.69
C GLY A 5 22.43 -2.03 -47.62
N ARG A 6 22.48 -0.80 -47.11
CA ARG A 6 21.44 -0.27 -46.22
C ARG A 6 20.12 -0.22 -47.00
N SER A 7 19.15 -1.01 -46.59
CA SER A 7 17.85 -1.04 -47.23
C SER A 7 17.11 0.28 -47.00
N PRO A 8 16.47 0.87 -48.04
CA PRO A 8 15.74 2.13 -47.91
C PRO A 8 14.56 2.04 -46.91
N ALA A 9 14.09 0.84 -46.61
CA ALA A 9 13.07 0.57 -45.61
C ALA A 9 13.48 1.00 -44.18
N ALA A 10 14.77 0.91 -43.84
CA ALA A 10 15.26 1.28 -42.50
C ALA A 10 15.09 2.78 -42.21
N TRP A 11 15.16 3.62 -43.25
CA TRP A 11 15.02 5.06 -43.11
C TRP A 11 13.59 5.50 -42.81
N TYR A 12 12.60 4.84 -43.42
CA TYR A 12 11.19 5.13 -43.15
C TYR A 12 10.79 4.75 -41.72
N VAL A 13 11.30 3.63 -41.20
CA VAL A 13 11.07 3.22 -39.81
C VAL A 13 11.71 4.21 -38.83
N ALA A 14 12.95 4.63 -39.10
CA ALA A 14 13.64 5.61 -38.26
C ALA A 14 12.92 6.98 -38.27
N ALA A 15 12.48 7.45 -39.44
CA ALA A 15 11.74 8.70 -39.57
C ALA A 15 10.38 8.64 -38.85
N GLY A 16 9.66 7.52 -38.96
CA GLY A 16 8.39 7.31 -38.26
C GLY A 16 8.54 7.32 -36.74
N LEU A 17 9.60 6.68 -36.20
CA LEU A 17 9.89 6.70 -34.76
C LEU A 17 10.21 8.10 -34.24
N LEU A 18 11.01 8.87 -34.98
CA LEU A 18 11.35 10.24 -34.60
C LEU A 18 10.13 11.17 -34.64
N ALA A 19 9.27 11.03 -35.67
CA ALA A 19 8.04 11.79 -35.77
C ALA A 19 7.05 11.45 -34.64
N GLY A 20 6.90 10.16 -34.32
CA GLY A 20 6.06 9.69 -33.21
C GLY A 20 6.54 10.21 -31.85
N LEU A 21 7.86 10.20 -31.61
CA LEU A 21 8.45 10.74 -30.39
C LEU A 21 8.24 12.26 -30.28
N ALA A 22 8.42 13.00 -31.37
CA ALA A 22 8.19 14.45 -31.40
C ALA A 22 6.71 14.79 -31.13
N LEU A 23 5.77 14.03 -31.68
CA LEU A 23 4.33 14.19 -31.39
C LEU A 23 4.00 13.88 -29.93
N ALA A 24 4.59 12.82 -29.38
CA ALA A 24 4.41 12.47 -27.97
C ALA A 24 4.93 13.58 -27.04
N TRP A 25 6.00 14.28 -27.42
CA TRP A 25 6.51 15.43 -26.66
C TRP A 25 5.66 16.70 -26.82
N ALA A 26 5.18 16.98 -28.04
CA ALA A 26 4.40 18.17 -28.33
C ALA A 26 2.97 18.13 -27.76
N PHE A 27 2.38 16.93 -27.68
CA PHE A 27 0.97 16.76 -27.25
C PHE A 27 0.81 15.91 -25.98
N GLY A 28 1.81 15.09 -25.64
CA GLY A 28 1.84 14.32 -24.39
C GLY A 28 2.38 15.16 -23.26
N GLY A 29 1.66 16.22 -22.89
CA GLY A 29 1.87 16.88 -21.61
C GLY A 29 1.77 15.82 -20.52
N VAL A 30 2.89 15.56 -19.85
CA VAL A 30 2.98 14.66 -18.69
C VAL A 30 2.08 15.25 -17.61
N ARG A 31 0.80 14.92 -17.65
CA ARG A 31 -0.09 14.98 -16.50
C ARG A 31 0.31 13.82 -15.62
N GLY A 32 1.43 13.99 -14.92
CA GLY A 32 1.75 13.14 -13.78
C GLY A 32 0.56 13.18 -12.81
N PRO A 33 0.39 12.15 -11.96
CA PRO A 33 -0.66 12.14 -10.95
C PRO A 33 -0.56 13.43 -10.12
N THR A 34 -1.44 14.40 -10.36
CA THR A 34 -1.55 15.57 -9.52
C THR A 34 -2.34 15.16 -8.30
N ALA A 35 -1.67 14.53 -7.33
CA ALA A 35 -2.20 14.41 -5.99
C ALA A 35 -2.31 15.84 -5.43
N ARG A 36 -3.49 16.45 -5.55
CA ARG A 36 -3.79 17.66 -4.80
C ARG A 36 -3.89 17.22 -3.34
N ALA A 37 -2.86 17.56 -2.56
CA ALA A 37 -2.97 17.56 -1.11
C ALA A 37 -4.07 18.58 -0.75
N GLN A 38 -5.28 18.09 -0.54
CA GLN A 38 -6.34 18.89 0.05
C GLN A 38 -5.85 19.20 1.47
N MET A 39 -5.56 20.48 1.75
CA MET A 39 -5.27 20.93 3.11
C MET A 39 -6.55 20.76 3.91
N ALA A 40 -6.72 19.59 4.50
CA ALA A 40 -7.63 19.39 5.61
C ALA A 40 -7.17 20.33 6.74
N PRO A 41 -8.09 20.91 7.52
CA PRO A 41 -7.72 21.70 8.69
C PRO A 41 -6.74 20.91 9.54
N SER A 42 -5.67 21.58 9.98
CA SER A 42 -4.67 21.04 10.90
C SER A 42 -5.34 20.76 12.25
N LEU A 43 -6.09 19.67 12.30
CA LEU A 43 -6.39 18.96 13.52
C LEU A 43 -5.09 18.26 13.90
N GLU A 44 -4.62 18.51 15.12
CA GLU A 44 -3.43 17.90 15.73
C GLU A 44 -3.24 16.47 15.22
N ALA A 45 -2.23 16.26 14.36
CA ALA A 45 -1.92 14.94 13.83
C ALA A 45 -1.19 14.13 14.91
N SER A 46 -1.89 13.82 16.01
CA SER A 46 -1.40 12.98 17.10
C SER A 46 -1.72 11.52 16.79
N GLY A 47 -1.36 11.08 15.58
CA GLY A 47 -1.62 9.73 15.11
C GLY A 47 -0.62 9.29 14.08
N THR A 48 -0.31 7.99 14.09
CA THR A 48 0.61 7.37 13.15
C THR A 48 -0.18 6.69 12.05
N ILE A 49 0.15 7.01 10.80
CA ILE A 49 -0.39 6.34 9.62
C ILE A 49 0.73 5.53 8.98
N ALA A 50 0.50 4.24 8.77
CA ALA A 50 1.46 3.38 8.09
C ALA A 50 0.77 2.57 6.99
N LEU A 51 1.35 2.60 5.79
CA LEU A 51 0.94 1.74 4.67
C LEU A 51 1.97 0.62 4.53
N THR A 52 1.54 -0.63 4.62
CA THR A 52 2.42 -1.78 4.40
C THR A 52 1.98 -2.57 3.19
N SER A 53 2.94 -2.91 2.35
CA SER A 53 2.79 -3.77 1.18
C SER A 53 3.70 -4.97 1.38
N GLY A 54 3.14 -6.18 1.44
CA GLY A 54 3.98 -7.38 1.57
C GLY A 54 3.35 -8.57 2.28
N GLY A 55 2.14 -8.42 2.85
CA GLY A 55 1.41 -9.57 3.39
C GLY A 55 0.91 -10.46 2.27
N LEU A 56 1.23 -11.75 2.29
CA LEU A 56 0.49 -12.74 1.51
C LEU A 56 -0.89 -12.89 2.14
N SER A 57 -1.96 -12.82 1.35
CA SER A 57 -3.29 -13.17 1.84
C SER A 57 -3.30 -14.65 2.20
N PRO A 58 -3.77 -15.07 3.39
CA PRO A 58 -3.85 -16.50 3.70
C PRO A 58 -4.77 -17.27 2.72
N ASN A 59 -5.70 -16.57 2.06
CA ASN A 59 -6.65 -17.14 1.11
C ASN A 59 -6.30 -16.89 -0.36
N SER A 60 -5.19 -16.20 -0.66
CA SER A 60 -4.77 -15.94 -2.05
C SER A 60 -3.28 -15.63 -2.13
N ASN A 61 -2.59 -16.19 -3.14
CA ASN A 61 -1.18 -15.86 -3.46
C ASN A 61 -0.99 -14.42 -3.98
N SER A 62 -1.88 -13.50 -3.65
CA SER A 62 -1.83 -12.09 -3.98
C SER A 62 -1.25 -11.29 -2.82
N THR A 63 -0.36 -10.36 -3.11
CA THR A 63 0.12 -9.38 -2.13
C THR A 63 -1.03 -8.47 -1.71
N VAL A 64 -1.30 -8.44 -0.41
CA VAL A 64 -2.30 -7.58 0.21
C VAL A 64 -1.60 -6.35 0.77
N GLN A 65 -2.22 -5.20 0.57
CA GLN A 65 -1.79 -3.94 1.17
C GLN A 65 -2.70 -3.61 2.35
N TYR A 66 -2.08 -3.16 3.44
CA TYR A 66 -2.77 -2.76 4.66
C TYR A 66 -2.46 -1.31 5.00
N LEU A 67 -3.47 -0.59 5.48
CA LEU A 67 -3.36 0.75 6.03
C LEU A 67 -3.65 0.68 7.53
N TYR A 68 -2.67 1.07 8.33
CA TYR A 68 -2.77 1.14 9.79
C TYR A 68 -2.97 2.58 10.20
N LEU A 69 -4.00 2.82 11.01
CA LEU A 69 -4.27 4.10 11.64
C LEU A 69 -4.13 3.91 13.16
N ILE A 70 -3.25 4.69 13.76
CA ILE A 70 -3.00 4.68 15.21
C ILE A 70 -3.36 6.06 15.74
N ASP A 71 -4.40 6.15 16.55
CA ASP A 71 -4.75 7.35 17.30
C ASP A 71 -4.13 7.26 18.69
N THR A 72 -3.11 8.08 18.93
CA THR A 72 -2.40 8.08 20.23
C THR A 72 -3.16 8.80 21.33
N LYS A 73 -4.07 9.71 20.97
CA LYS A 73 -4.87 10.50 21.91
C LYS A 73 -6.00 9.67 22.48
N ASN A 74 -6.72 8.95 21.61
CA ASN A 74 -7.78 8.04 22.01
C ASN A 74 -7.30 6.61 22.30
N GLN A 75 -6.00 6.35 22.08
CA GLN A 75 -5.37 5.04 22.26
C GLN A 75 -6.14 3.95 21.51
N ALA A 76 -6.36 4.20 20.22
CA ALA A 76 -7.10 3.34 19.32
C ALA A 76 -6.26 2.98 18.10
N LEU A 77 -6.51 1.77 17.57
CA LEU A 77 -5.85 1.24 16.39
C LEU A 77 -6.90 0.68 15.45
N ALA A 78 -6.81 1.05 14.18
CA ALA A 78 -7.64 0.52 13.11
C ALA A 78 -6.75 0.00 11.97
N ILE A 79 -7.14 -1.14 11.39
CA ILE A 79 -6.47 -1.80 10.28
C ILE A 79 -7.44 -1.88 9.12
N TYR A 80 -7.06 -1.28 8.01
CA TYR A 80 -7.79 -1.38 6.75
C TYR A 80 -7.01 -2.22 5.76
N ARG A 81 -7.73 -2.91 4.89
CA ARG A 81 -7.17 -3.67 3.76
C ARG A 81 -7.66 -3.09 2.46
N PHE A 82 -6.78 -3.00 1.47
CA PHE A 82 -7.18 -2.73 0.10
C PHE A 82 -7.80 -3.98 -0.52
N ASP A 83 -9.01 -3.84 -1.06
CA ASP A 83 -9.65 -4.93 -1.80
C ASP A 83 -8.94 -5.11 -3.16
N PRO A 84 -8.21 -6.23 -3.38
CA PRO A 84 -7.52 -6.43 -4.65
C PRO A 84 -8.48 -6.66 -5.83
N LYS A 85 -9.77 -6.92 -5.56
CA LYS A 85 -10.79 -7.16 -6.58
C LYS A 85 -11.46 -5.87 -7.04
N ASP A 86 -11.35 -4.79 -6.28
CA ASP A 86 -11.91 -3.50 -6.67
C ASP A 86 -10.85 -2.64 -7.37
N PRO A 87 -10.97 -2.38 -8.69
CA PRO A 87 -10.02 -1.55 -9.42
C PRO A 87 -9.97 -0.10 -8.92
N LYS A 88 -10.96 0.36 -8.14
CA LYS A 88 -10.96 1.68 -7.51
C LYS A 88 -10.13 1.73 -6.21
N GLY A 89 -9.66 0.58 -5.74
CA GLY A 89 -8.85 0.47 -4.52
C GLY A 89 -9.67 0.75 -3.24
N ALA A 90 -10.88 0.19 -3.15
CA ALA A 90 -11.70 0.36 -1.96
C ALA A 90 -10.99 -0.17 -0.70
N LEU A 91 -11.05 0.62 0.37
CA LEU A 91 -10.56 0.24 1.69
C LEU A 91 -11.67 -0.46 2.47
N ARG A 92 -11.36 -1.63 3.04
CA ARG A 92 -12.23 -2.36 3.96
C ARG A 92 -11.63 -2.33 5.36
N LEU A 93 -12.44 -2.05 6.37
CA LEU A 93 -12.02 -2.17 7.77
C LEU A 93 -11.91 -3.66 8.10
N GLU A 94 -10.72 -4.11 8.51
CA GLU A 94 -10.47 -5.49 8.93
C GLU A 94 -10.55 -5.63 10.45
N ALA A 95 -10.00 -4.66 11.18
CA ALA A 95 -10.00 -4.69 12.63
C ALA A 95 -9.96 -3.28 13.22
N GLU A 96 -10.58 -3.12 14.39
CA GLU A 96 -10.51 -1.92 15.21
C GLU A 96 -10.39 -2.36 16.67
N ARG A 97 -9.48 -1.73 17.43
CA ARG A 97 -9.32 -1.99 18.86
C ARG A 97 -8.88 -0.73 19.60
N GLN A 98 -9.42 -0.54 20.79
CA GLN A 98 -8.90 0.43 21.75
C GLN A 98 -7.87 -0.27 22.64
N TYR A 99 -6.60 0.12 22.52
CA TYR A 99 -5.51 -0.47 23.31
C TYR A 99 -5.29 0.22 24.66
N ARG A 100 -6.11 1.24 24.99
CA ARG A 100 -6.10 1.87 26.33
C ARG A 100 -6.27 0.89 27.48
N TRP A 101 -7.02 -0.18 27.24
CA TRP A 101 -7.25 -1.22 28.23
C TRP A 101 -6.09 -2.23 28.29
N ASP A 102 -5.38 -2.40 27.17
CA ASP A 102 -4.24 -3.32 27.07
C ASP A 102 -3.00 -2.81 27.82
N LEU A 103 -2.95 -1.51 28.14
CA LEU A 103 -1.88 -0.89 28.94
C LEU A 103 -2.00 -1.16 30.44
N LYS A 104 -3.12 -1.74 30.90
CA LYS A 104 -3.33 -2.05 32.32
C LYS A 104 -3.14 -3.54 32.56
N LEU A 105 -2.24 -3.87 33.49
CA LEU A 105 -1.91 -5.25 33.86
C LEU A 105 -3.14 -6.06 34.33
N THR A 106 -4.13 -5.38 34.92
CA THR A 106 -5.38 -5.99 35.39
C THR A 106 -6.41 -6.27 34.28
N GLN A 107 -6.18 -5.80 33.06
CA GLN A 107 -7.12 -5.85 31.94
C GLN A 107 -6.43 -6.31 30.65
N HIS A 108 -5.31 -7.04 30.78
CA HIS A 108 -4.61 -7.57 29.63
C HIS A 108 -5.50 -8.59 28.91
N ASN A 109 -6.10 -8.18 27.80
CA ASN A 109 -6.99 -9.00 27.00
C ASN A 109 -6.16 -9.84 26.02
N SER A 110 -5.42 -10.78 26.59
CA SER A 110 -4.82 -11.92 25.92
C SER A 110 -5.84 -13.05 25.96
N SER A 111 -6.24 -13.52 24.78
CA SER A 111 -6.93 -14.79 24.61
C SER A 111 -5.96 -15.68 23.83
N PRO A 112 -5.42 -16.77 24.41
CA PRO A 112 -5.77 -17.38 25.70
C PRO A 112 -5.31 -16.60 26.95
N ASP A 113 -5.96 -16.86 28.08
CA ASP A 113 -5.63 -16.27 29.38
C ASP A 113 -4.21 -16.65 29.81
N VAL A 114 -3.55 -15.81 30.62
CA VAL A 114 -2.14 -16.02 31.02
C VAL A 114 -1.96 -17.37 31.70
N ALA A 115 -2.92 -17.79 32.54
CA ALA A 115 -2.89 -19.10 33.19
C ALA A 115 -2.93 -20.27 32.19
N GLN A 116 -3.63 -20.11 31.06
CA GLN A 116 -3.70 -21.11 30.00
C GLN A 116 -2.40 -21.15 29.18
N ILE A 117 -1.74 -20.00 28.99
CA ILE A 117 -0.42 -19.92 28.36
C ILE A 117 0.61 -20.63 29.24
N GLU A 118 0.63 -20.38 30.55
CA GLU A 118 1.55 -21.03 31.48
C GLU A 118 1.36 -22.55 31.52
N ALA A 119 0.12 -23.03 31.45
CA ALA A 119 -0.18 -24.46 31.37
C ALA A 119 0.31 -25.12 30.08
N SER A 120 0.44 -24.36 28.98
CA SER A 120 0.94 -24.87 27.69
C SER A 120 2.46 -25.00 27.63
N ILE A 121 3.19 -24.36 28.56
CA ILE A 121 4.65 -24.44 28.62
C ILE A 121 5.05 -25.71 29.37
N PRO A 122 5.81 -26.65 28.75
CA PRO A 122 6.27 -27.84 29.43
C PRO A 122 7.23 -27.45 30.57
N LYS A 123 6.89 -27.83 31.81
CA LYS A 123 7.78 -27.65 32.97
C LYS A 123 8.99 -28.57 32.78
N ARG A 124 10.18 -27.96 32.74
CA ARG A 124 11.45 -28.69 32.76
C ARG A 124 11.75 -29.24 34.14
#